data_AF-A0A0D2M1U5-F1
#
_entry.id   AF-A0A0D2M1U5-F1
#
_cell.length_a   1.000
_cell.length_b   1.000
_cell.length_c   1.000
_cell.angle_alpha   90.00
_cell.angle_beta   90.00
_cell.angle_gamma   90.00
#
_symmetry.space_group_name_H-M   'P 1'
#
loop_
_entity.id
_entity.type
_entity.pdbx_description
1 polymer ?
#
loop_
_entity_poly.entity_id
_entity_poly.type
_entity_poly.pdbx_seq_one_letter_code
_entity_poly.pdbx_strand_id
1 'polypeptide(L)'
;MLKDTVRTRSYMNAILQNSFLFKGKTAGAKHVYAIECSSIAEQARQIVADNGYADSVTIVQGKAEEVTLPVDKVDIIISEWMGYFLLYESMLDTVIYARDKWLAPGGLVFPDTCRLLVTAIEDGDYRRDKIDFWDNV
;
A
#
# COMPACT_ATOMS: atom_id res chain seq x y z
N MET A 1 -7.47 -2.50 -8.91
CA MET A 1 -7.10 -2.48 -7.48
C MET A 1 -7.95 -3.43 -6.63
N LEU A 2 -9.17 -3.06 -6.20
CA LEU A 2 -9.93 -3.88 -5.23
C LEU A 2 -10.37 -5.29 -5.71
N LYS A 3 -10.54 -5.48 -7.03
CA LYS A 3 -10.89 -6.79 -7.61
C LYS A 3 -9.72 -7.78 -7.66
N ASP A 4 -8.50 -7.31 -7.44
CA ASP A 4 -7.34 -8.20 -7.29
C ASP A 4 -7.40 -8.87 -5.92
N THR A 5 -7.87 -10.11 -5.93
CA THR A 5 -8.09 -10.88 -4.71
C THR A 5 -6.79 -11.34 -4.06
N VAL A 6 -5.75 -11.66 -4.85
CA VAL A 6 -4.45 -12.08 -4.32
C VAL A 6 -3.84 -10.93 -3.56
N ARG A 7 -3.81 -9.75 -4.18
CA ARG A 7 -3.29 -8.53 -3.57
C ARG A 7 -4.04 -8.17 -2.29
N THR A 8 -5.35 -8.00 -2.39
CA THR A 8 -6.17 -7.51 -1.25
C THR A 8 -6.19 -8.52 -0.10
N ARG A 9 -6.31 -9.83 -0.39
CA ARG A 9 -6.29 -10.87 0.64
C ARG A 9 -4.91 -11.05 1.27
N SER A 10 -3.81 -10.77 0.57
CA SER A 10 -2.47 -10.87 1.17
C SER A 10 -2.30 -9.88 2.31
N TYR A 11 -2.69 -8.61 2.13
CA TYR A 11 -2.69 -7.63 3.21
C TYR A 11 -3.64 -8.00 4.34
N MET A 12 -4.88 -8.39 4.00
CA MET A 12 -5.86 -8.81 5.00
C MET A 12 -5.35 -10.00 5.83
N ASN A 13 -4.78 -11.02 5.20
CA ASN A 13 -4.24 -12.19 5.88
C ASN A 13 -3.03 -11.80 6.74
N ALA A 14 -2.12 -10.96 6.25
CA ALA A 14 -0.99 -10.47 7.04
C ALA A 14 -1.45 -9.73 8.31
N ILE A 15 -2.50 -8.92 8.22
CA ILE A 15 -3.09 -8.21 9.37
C ILE A 15 -3.78 -9.21 10.33
N LEU A 16 -4.66 -10.08 9.82
CA LEU A 16 -5.47 -10.98 10.64
C LEU A 16 -4.63 -12.09 11.31
N GLN A 17 -3.65 -12.66 10.60
CA GLN A 17 -2.77 -13.70 11.14
C GLN A 17 -1.80 -13.14 12.17
N ASN A 18 -1.51 -11.84 12.12
CA ASN A 18 -0.71 -11.15 13.13
C ASN A 18 -1.57 -10.29 14.07
N SER A 19 -2.83 -10.69 14.31
CA SER A 19 -3.79 -9.96 15.16
C SER A 19 -3.28 -9.65 16.58
N PHE A 20 -2.28 -10.38 17.09
CA PHE A 20 -1.63 -10.08 18.36
C PHE A 20 -0.90 -8.73 18.34
N LEU A 21 -0.39 -8.28 17.18
CA LEU A 21 0.19 -6.94 16.98
C LEU A 21 -0.88 -5.84 17.01
N PHE A 22 -2.13 -6.24 16.84
CA PHE A 22 -3.31 -5.38 16.70
C PHE A 22 -4.29 -5.57 17.89
N LYS A 23 -3.91 -6.26 18.95
CA LYS A 23 -4.85 -6.66 20.02
C LYS A 23 -5.26 -5.46 20.90
N GLY A 24 -6.55 -5.36 21.25
CA GLY A 24 -7.09 -4.36 22.19
C GLY A 24 -7.54 -3.03 21.57
N LYS A 25 -7.96 -3.07 20.30
CA LYS A 25 -8.01 -1.91 19.41
C LYS A 25 -9.15 -2.11 18.36
N THR A 26 -9.87 -1.08 17.91
CA THR A 26 -11.04 -1.21 16.99
C THR A 26 -10.57 -1.53 15.57
N ALA A 27 -11.11 -2.59 14.94
CA ALA A 27 -10.47 -3.26 13.77
C ALA A 27 -9.01 -3.68 14.01
N GLY A 28 -8.58 -3.73 15.28
CA GLY A 28 -7.22 -4.03 15.70
C GLY A 28 -6.25 -2.84 15.77
N ALA A 29 -6.64 -1.61 15.41
CA ALA A 29 -5.80 -0.40 15.58
C ALA A 29 -6.37 0.59 16.63
N LYS A 30 -5.51 1.23 17.44
CA LYS A 30 -5.98 2.24 18.43
C LYS A 30 -6.54 3.44 17.67
N HIS A 31 -5.84 3.78 16.59
CA HIS A 31 -6.23 4.74 15.59
C HIS A 31 -5.50 4.40 14.28
N VAL A 32 -6.09 4.75 13.15
CA VAL A 32 -5.47 4.66 11.81
C VAL A 32 -5.40 6.06 11.22
N TYR A 33 -4.23 6.44 10.73
CA TYR A 33 -4.05 7.63 9.90
C TYR A 33 -3.77 7.18 8.47
N ALA A 34 -4.73 7.37 7.58
CA ALA A 34 -4.60 7.02 6.17
C ALA A 34 -4.28 8.28 5.36
N ILE A 35 -3.10 8.31 4.72
CA ILE A 35 -2.66 9.44 3.89
C ILE A 35 -2.98 9.11 2.44
N GLU A 36 -3.64 10.03 1.73
CA GLU A 36 -4.01 9.88 0.33
C GLU A 36 -3.96 11.25 -0.37
N CYS A 37 -3.22 11.40 -1.46
CA CYS A 37 -3.04 12.72 -2.07
C CYS A 37 -4.13 13.07 -3.11
N SER A 38 -4.81 12.09 -3.66
CA SER A 38 -5.83 12.28 -4.68
C SER A 38 -7.21 12.58 -4.10
N SER A 39 -8.16 12.90 -4.98
CA SER A 39 -9.55 13.18 -4.60
C SER A 39 -10.29 11.98 -4.03
N ILE A 40 -9.77 10.75 -4.19
CA ILE A 40 -10.38 9.55 -3.62
C ILE A 40 -10.45 9.59 -2.09
N ALA A 41 -9.65 10.46 -1.45
CA ALA A 41 -9.71 10.73 -0.02
C ALA A 41 -11.12 11.14 0.44
N GLU A 42 -11.89 11.86 -0.38
CA GLU A 42 -13.27 12.26 -0.08
C GLU A 42 -14.19 11.04 0.03
N GLN A 43 -14.13 10.15 -0.97
CA GLN A 43 -14.89 8.90 -0.96
C GLN A 43 -14.41 7.97 0.16
N ALA A 44 -13.10 7.95 0.45
CA ALA A 44 -12.55 7.16 1.55
C ALA A 44 -13.11 7.63 2.90
N ARG A 45 -13.26 8.94 3.14
CA ARG A 45 -13.92 9.47 4.35
C ARG A 45 -15.37 8.99 4.43
N GLN A 46 -16.12 9.03 3.34
CA GLN A 46 -17.50 8.54 3.32
C GLN A 46 -17.57 7.04 3.62
N ILE A 47 -16.73 6.23 2.98
CA ILE A 47 -16.68 4.77 3.22
C ILE A 47 -16.35 4.48 4.69
N VAL A 48 -15.38 5.19 5.27
CA VAL A 48 -15.03 5.06 6.69
C VAL A 48 -16.22 5.38 7.59
N ALA A 49 -16.95 6.46 7.30
CA ALA A 49 -18.12 6.87 8.06
C ALA A 49 -19.28 5.87 7.93
N ASP A 50 -19.59 5.42 6.71
CA ASP A 50 -20.66 4.46 6.42
C ASP A 50 -20.44 3.11 7.12
N ASN A 51 -19.19 2.76 7.40
CA ASN A 51 -18.82 1.53 8.11
C ASN A 51 -18.61 1.74 9.62
N GLY A 52 -18.93 2.92 10.18
CA GLY A 52 -18.85 3.19 11.61
C GLY A 52 -17.44 3.35 12.16
N TYR A 53 -16.45 3.66 11.32
CA TYR A 53 -15.04 3.78 11.72
C TYR A 53 -14.54 5.22 11.83
N ALA A 54 -15.40 6.22 11.67
CA ALA A 54 -15.05 7.65 11.66
C ALA A 54 -14.22 8.11 12.88
N ASP A 55 -14.49 7.55 14.07
CA ASP A 55 -13.76 7.89 15.29
C ASP A 55 -12.38 7.24 15.39
N SER A 56 -12.12 6.22 14.58
CA SER A 56 -10.92 5.37 14.66
C SER A 56 -10.01 5.43 13.43
N VAL A 57 -10.50 6.01 12.33
CA VAL A 57 -9.76 6.15 11.06
C VAL A 57 -9.85 7.59 10.60
N THR A 58 -8.72 8.29 10.56
CA THR A 58 -8.61 9.64 10.03
C THR A 58 -7.96 9.60 8.65
N ILE A 59 -8.67 10.11 7.65
CA ILE A 59 -8.12 10.32 6.30
C ILE A 59 -7.46 11.69 6.24
N VAL A 60 -6.18 11.73 5.89
CA VAL A 60 -5.39 12.95 5.70
C VAL A 60 -5.14 13.12 4.21
N GLN A 61 -5.77 14.12 3.60
CA GLN A 61 -5.60 14.35 2.17
C GLN A 61 -4.34 15.18 1.91
N GLY A 62 -3.38 14.62 1.17
CA GLY A 62 -2.11 15.27 0.83
C GLY A 62 -1.00 14.27 0.59
N LYS A 63 0.18 14.76 0.23
CA LYS A 63 1.38 13.91 0.10
C LYS A 63 1.98 13.66 1.49
N ALA A 64 2.49 12.45 1.73
CA ALA A 64 3.10 12.10 3.02
C ALA A 64 4.24 13.05 3.41
N GLU A 65 4.97 13.55 2.42
CA GLU A 65 6.09 14.47 2.56
C GLU A 65 5.65 15.87 3.03
N GLU A 66 4.41 16.26 2.74
CA GLU A 66 3.87 17.61 2.96
C GLU A 66 2.92 17.67 4.17
N VAL A 67 2.40 16.54 4.63
CA VAL A 67 1.46 16.48 5.75
C VAL A 67 2.15 16.23 7.10
N THR A 68 1.44 16.57 8.16
CA THR A 68 1.80 16.27 9.55
C THR A 68 0.71 15.43 10.19
N LEU A 69 1.09 14.34 10.85
CA LEU A 69 0.16 13.55 11.65
C LEU A 69 0.01 14.18 13.04
N PRO A 70 -1.16 14.04 13.71
CA PRO A 70 -1.36 14.51 15.09
C PRO A 70 -0.70 13.58 16.13
N VAL A 71 0.31 12.81 15.71
CA VAL A 71 1.12 11.90 16.52
C VAL A 71 2.56 12.00 16.05
N ASP A 72 3.50 11.91 16.99
CA ASP A 72 4.93 11.94 16.65
C ASP A 72 5.36 10.64 15.97
N LYS A 73 4.82 9.51 16.43
CA LYS A 73 5.18 8.17 15.97
C LYS A 73 3.98 7.25 15.81
N VAL A 74 4.13 6.28 14.91
CA VAL A 74 3.21 5.16 14.67
C VAL A 74 3.93 3.84 14.93
N ASP A 75 3.17 2.84 15.38
CA ASP A 75 3.69 1.50 15.65
C ASP A 75 3.90 0.69 14.36
N ILE A 76 3.04 0.93 13.36
CA ILE A 76 2.94 0.11 12.15
C ILE A 76 2.66 1.02 10.95
N ILE A 77 3.35 0.77 9.83
CA ILE A 77 3.05 1.33 8.52
C ILE A 77 2.56 0.20 7.61
N ILE A 78 1.44 0.43 6.94
CA ILE A 78 0.90 -0.47 5.92
C ILE A 78 0.78 0.34 4.64
N SER A 79 1.39 -0.12 3.55
CA SER A 79 1.32 0.58 2.27
C SER A 79 1.36 -0.40 1.11
N GLU A 80 0.49 -0.18 0.13
CA GLU A 80 0.55 -0.86 -1.16
C GLU A 80 1.37 -0.01 -2.12
N TRP A 81 2.69 -0.16 -2.03
CA TRP A 81 3.65 0.72 -2.71
C TRP A 81 4.23 0.14 -3.99
N MET A 82 4.06 -1.16 -4.25
CA MET A 82 4.74 -1.87 -5.33
C MET A 82 4.21 -1.45 -6.70
N GLY A 83 5.12 -1.11 -7.61
CA GLY A 83 4.82 -0.77 -8.99
C GLY A 83 5.10 -1.91 -9.97
N TYR A 84 5.03 -1.61 -11.28
CA TYR A 84 5.41 -2.59 -12.30
C TYR A 84 6.91 -2.91 -12.19
N PHE A 85 7.28 -4.17 -12.43
CA PHE A 85 8.65 -4.64 -12.19
C PHE A 85 9.18 -4.20 -10.80
N LEU A 86 8.28 -4.21 -9.81
CA LEU A 86 8.44 -3.75 -8.43
C LEU A 86 8.65 -2.24 -8.26
N LEU A 87 9.48 -1.60 -9.07
CA LEU A 87 9.99 -0.24 -8.84
C LEU A 87 9.43 0.83 -9.78
N TYR A 88 8.89 0.47 -10.94
CA TYR A 88 8.36 1.43 -11.90
C TYR A 88 7.04 2.03 -11.40
N GLU A 89 6.99 3.35 -11.28
CA GLU A 89 5.86 4.10 -10.68
C GLU A 89 5.48 3.59 -9.28
N SER A 90 6.46 3.08 -8.54
CA SER A 90 6.28 2.66 -7.14
C SER A 90 6.24 3.86 -6.19
N MET A 91 5.75 3.64 -4.97
CA MET A 91 5.78 4.62 -3.87
C MET A 91 6.80 4.24 -2.79
N LEU A 92 7.85 3.48 -3.15
CA LEU A 92 8.81 2.95 -2.19
C LEU A 92 9.57 4.06 -1.44
N ASP A 93 9.93 5.12 -2.14
CA ASP A 93 10.52 6.34 -1.61
C ASP A 93 9.62 7.01 -0.55
N THR A 94 8.32 7.14 -0.83
CA THR A 94 7.35 7.65 0.15
C THR A 94 7.23 6.74 1.38
N VAL A 95 7.26 5.42 1.20
CA VAL A 95 7.24 4.48 2.34
C VAL A 95 8.50 4.60 3.20
N ILE A 96 9.67 4.74 2.57
CA ILE A 96 10.95 4.98 3.28
C ILE A 96 10.89 6.30 4.05
N TYR A 97 10.38 7.36 3.42
CA TYR A 97 10.19 8.66 4.08
C TYR A 97 9.27 8.54 5.30
N ALA A 98 8.11 7.91 5.14
CA ALA A 98 7.15 7.72 6.23
C ALA A 98 7.74 6.87 7.36
N ARG A 99 8.54 5.85 7.04
CA ARG A 99 9.27 5.04 8.03
C ARG A 99 10.22 5.91 8.85
N ASP A 100 11.06 6.67 8.19
CA ASP A 100 12.11 7.46 8.87
C ASP A 100 11.49 8.60 9.70
N LYS A 101 10.41 9.20 9.20
CA LYS A 101 9.69 10.28 9.88
C LYS A 101 8.84 9.76 11.04
N TRP A 102 7.94 8.80 10.78
CA TRP A 102 6.87 8.45 11.72
C TRP A 102 6.98 7.06 12.35
N LEU A 103 7.79 6.13 11.85
CA LEU A 103 7.84 4.81 12.51
C LEU A 103 8.60 4.90 13.84
N ALA A 104 8.03 4.32 14.90
CA ALA A 104 8.69 4.16 16.18
C ALA A 104 9.86 3.15 16.06
N PRO A 105 10.91 3.24 16.91
CA PRO A 105 11.93 2.20 16.99
C PRO A 105 11.29 0.83 17.27
N GLY A 106 11.63 -0.18 16.46
CA GLY A 106 11.01 -1.51 16.55
C GLY A 106 9.60 -1.62 15.96
N GLY A 107 9.10 -0.55 15.34
CA GLY A 107 7.85 -0.57 14.59
C GLY A 107 7.94 -1.44 13.34
N LEU A 108 6.78 -1.76 12.77
CA LEU A 108 6.66 -2.73 11.68
C LEU A 108 6.22 -2.06 10.38
N VAL A 109 6.67 -2.61 9.26
CA VAL A 109 6.26 -2.19 7.92
C VAL A 109 5.63 -3.39 7.22
N PHE A 110 4.50 -3.19 6.56
CA PHE A 110 3.82 -4.23 5.80
C PHE A 110 3.64 -3.81 4.34
N PRO A 111 4.22 -4.55 3.37
CA PRO A 111 5.24 -5.60 3.54
C PRO A 111 6.61 -5.03 3.94
N ASP A 112 7.42 -5.82 4.65
CA ASP A 112 8.79 -5.47 5.08
C ASP A 112 9.88 -6.01 4.15
N THR A 113 9.53 -6.98 3.30
CA THR A 113 10.45 -7.66 2.39
C THR A 113 9.85 -7.80 1.01
N CYS A 114 10.69 -7.71 -0.01
CA CYS A 114 10.33 -7.93 -1.41
C CYS A 114 11.50 -8.56 -2.15
N ARG A 115 11.22 -9.27 -3.24
CA ARG A 115 12.24 -9.92 -4.08
C ARG A 115 11.86 -9.75 -5.54
N LEU A 116 12.79 -9.26 -6.34
CA LEU A 116 12.68 -9.28 -7.79
C LEU A 116 13.31 -10.58 -8.30
N LEU A 117 12.56 -11.31 -9.12
CA LEU A 117 12.95 -12.60 -9.66
C LEU A 117 12.84 -12.52 -11.18
N VAL A 118 13.82 -13.07 -11.89
CA VAL A 118 13.84 -13.11 -13.36
C VAL A 118 14.07 -14.54 -13.81
N THR A 119 13.33 -14.97 -14.82
CA THR A 119 13.55 -16.22 -15.54
C THR A 119 13.45 -15.95 -17.03
N ALA A 120 14.14 -16.75 -17.84
CA ALA A 120 13.91 -16.75 -19.27
C ALA A 120 12.51 -17.30 -19.58
N ILE A 121 11.90 -16.79 -20.65
CA ILE A 121 10.66 -17.29 -21.23
C ILE A 121 10.88 -17.55 -22.73
N GLU A 122 10.14 -18.50 -23.29
CA GLU A 122 9.97 -18.62 -24.74
C GLU A 122 8.65 -17.94 -25.10
N ASP A 123 8.70 -16.98 -26.01
CA ASP A 123 7.53 -16.16 -26.38
C ASP A 123 7.63 -15.71 -27.86
N GLY A 124 7.95 -16.67 -28.73
CA GLY A 124 8.17 -16.42 -30.16
C GLY A 124 6.91 -15.94 -30.89
N ASP A 125 5.73 -16.41 -30.47
CA ASP A 125 4.44 -15.95 -31.01
C ASP A 125 4.22 -14.46 -30.74
N TYR A 126 4.32 -14.02 -29.48
CA TYR A 126 4.16 -12.61 -29.14
C TYR A 126 5.22 -11.72 -29.82
N ARG A 127 6.45 -12.20 -29.93
CA ARG A 127 7.52 -11.51 -30.67
C ARG A 127 7.13 -11.31 -32.13
N ARG A 128 6.64 -12.35 -32.82
CA ARG A 128 6.17 -12.24 -34.22
C ARG A 128 5.05 -11.22 -34.35
N ASP A 129 4.05 -11.32 -33.47
CA ASP A 129 2.87 -10.46 -33.52
C ASP A 129 3.16 -8.98 -33.21
N LYS A 130 4.15 -8.70 -32.35
CA LYS A 130 4.47 -7.34 -31.90
C LYS A 130 5.66 -6.70 -32.59
N ILE A 131 6.59 -7.49 -33.12
CA ILE A 131 7.78 -7.00 -33.80
C ILE A 131 7.63 -7.20 -35.30
N ASP A 132 7.52 -8.46 -35.74
CA ASP A 132 7.54 -8.81 -37.18
C ASP A 132 6.32 -8.27 -37.93
N PHE A 133 5.20 -8.01 -37.24
CA PHE A 133 4.04 -7.28 -37.81
C PHE A 133 4.47 -5.96 -38.49
N TRP A 134 5.43 -5.23 -37.92
CA TRP A 134 5.85 -3.91 -38.42
C TRP A 134 6.81 -3.98 -39.61
N ASP A 135 7.25 -5.17 -40.03
CA ASP A 135 8.17 -5.31 -41.16
C ASP A 135 7.53 -4.91 -42.50
N ASN A 136 6.20 -4.96 -42.59
CA ASN A 136 5.46 -4.53 -43.77
C ASN A 136 4.03 -4.08 -43.40
N VAL A 137 3.91 -2.80 -43.06
CA VAL A 137 2.65 -2.10 -42.71
C VAL A 137 2.32 -0.97 -43.68
#